data_AF-A0A6G3WMA9-F1
#
_entry.id   AF-A0A6G3WMA9-F1
#
_cell.length_a   1.000
_cell.length_b   1.000
_cell.length_c   1.000
_cell.angle_alpha   90.00
_cell.angle_beta   90.00
_cell.angle_gamma   90.00
#
_symmetry.space_group_name_H-M   'P 1'
#
loop_
_entity.id
_entity.type
_entity.pdbx_description
1 polymer ?
#
loop_
_entity_poly.entity_id
_entity_poly.type
_entity_poly.pdbx_seq_one_letter_code
_entity_poly.pdbx_strand_id
1 'polypeptide(L)'
;QWHTLTKTAKIAKLNRLDPGPFVEIHPDDAAALGIGEDDRVEVASRRGRAVLPARITDRVRAGECFAPFHWNDLFGEYLGVNAVTNDAVDPISFQPELKLCA
;
A
#
# COMPACT_ATOMS: atom_id res chain seq x y z
N GLN A 1 -5.57 -7.66 -7.30
CA GLN A 1 -6.17 -6.88 -8.43
C GLN A 1 -5.18 -6.74 -9.61
N TRP A 2 -5.48 -6.02 -10.72
CA TRP A 2 -4.55 -5.83 -11.87
C TRP A 2 -4.14 -4.36 -12.07
N HIS A 3 -2.83 -4.08 -11.99
CA HIS A 3 -2.24 -2.73 -12.04
C HIS A 3 -3.10 -1.70 -11.27
N THR A 4 -3.32 -0.51 -11.80
CA THR A 4 -4.06 0.59 -11.17
C THR A 4 -5.58 0.47 -11.37
N LEU A 5 -6.10 -0.76 -11.42
CA LEU A 5 -7.53 -1.07 -11.51
C LEU A 5 -8.27 -0.61 -12.78
N THR A 6 -7.58 -0.02 -13.76
CA THR A 6 -8.21 0.49 -15.00
C THR A 6 -9.00 -0.56 -15.79
N LYS A 7 -8.65 -1.84 -15.62
CA LYS A 7 -9.38 -3.00 -16.15
C LYS A 7 -10.22 -3.70 -15.08
N THR A 8 -9.61 -4.14 -13.97
CA THR A 8 -10.29 -5.06 -13.04
C THR A 8 -11.32 -4.40 -12.14
N ALA A 9 -11.26 -3.08 -11.88
CA ALA A 9 -12.32 -2.40 -11.13
C ALA A 9 -13.67 -2.42 -11.85
N LYS A 10 -13.70 -2.68 -13.17
CA LYS A 10 -14.94 -2.80 -13.95
C LYS A 10 -15.61 -4.17 -13.79
N ILE A 11 -14.94 -5.14 -13.16
CA ILE A 11 -15.41 -6.52 -13.06
C ILE A 11 -15.88 -6.79 -11.63
N ALA A 12 -17.21 -6.73 -11.42
CA ALA A 12 -17.82 -6.87 -10.09
C ALA A 12 -17.38 -8.14 -9.34
N LYS A 13 -17.20 -9.26 -10.03
CA LYS A 13 -16.73 -10.51 -9.42
C LYS A 13 -15.32 -10.37 -8.82
N LEU A 14 -14.41 -9.65 -9.48
CA LEU A 14 -13.04 -9.46 -8.99
C LEU A 14 -13.02 -8.51 -7.79
N ASN A 15 -13.83 -7.45 -7.81
CA ASN A 15 -13.93 -6.51 -6.69
C ASN A 15 -14.47 -7.16 -5.41
N ARG A 16 -15.28 -8.22 -5.52
CA ARG A 16 -15.76 -8.97 -4.34
C ARG A 16 -14.68 -9.83 -3.68
N LEU A 17 -13.63 -10.20 -4.41
CA LEU A 17 -12.55 -11.07 -3.89
C LEU A 17 -11.45 -10.29 -3.18
N ASP A 18 -11.28 -9.01 -3.52
CA ASP A 18 -10.24 -8.13 -2.99
C ASP A 18 -10.85 -6.74 -2.82
N PRO A 19 -11.54 -6.50 -1.68
CA PRO A 19 -12.55 -5.46 -1.57
C PRO A 19 -11.98 -4.05 -1.36
N GLY A 20 -10.70 -3.90 -1.01
CA GLY A 20 -10.17 -2.57 -0.70
C GLY A 20 -8.66 -2.54 -0.50
N PRO A 21 -8.09 -1.31 -0.48
CA PRO A 21 -6.69 -1.12 -0.17
C PRO A 21 -6.40 -1.54 1.27
N PHE A 22 -5.15 -1.85 1.56
CA PHE A 22 -4.69 -2.21 2.90
C PHE A 22 -3.19 -1.94 3.04
N VAL A 23 -2.69 -1.91 4.26
CA VAL A 23 -1.27 -2.04 4.57
C VAL A 23 -1.07 -3.23 5.50
N GLU A 24 -0.26 -4.20 5.08
CA GLU A 24 0.16 -5.32 5.92
C GLU A 24 1.24 -4.86 6.89
N ILE A 25 1.04 -5.14 8.18
CA ILE A 25 1.93 -4.77 9.29
C ILE A 25 2.17 -6.02 10.14
N HIS A 26 3.43 -6.24 10.54
CA HIS A 26 3.77 -7.37 11.42
C HIS A 26 3.14 -7.19 12.82
N PRO A 27 2.68 -8.26 13.50
CA PRO A 27 2.06 -8.16 14.83
C PRO A 27 2.91 -7.43 15.88
N ASP A 28 4.23 -7.61 15.87
CA ASP A 28 5.14 -6.94 16.81
C ASP A 28 5.17 -5.43 16.59
N ASP A 29 5.19 -4.97 15.34
CA ASP A 29 5.18 -3.54 15.01
C ASP A 29 3.82 -2.93 15.32
N ALA A 30 2.73 -3.65 14.99
CA ALA A 30 1.38 -3.22 15.31
C ALA A 30 1.19 -3.07 16.82
N ALA A 31 1.67 -4.02 17.63
CA ALA A 31 1.64 -3.96 19.08
C ALA A 31 2.49 -2.79 19.63
N ALA A 32 3.69 -2.58 19.09
CA ALA A 32 4.57 -1.49 19.50
C ALA A 32 4.00 -0.10 19.17
N LEU A 33 3.26 0.02 18.07
CA LEU A 33 2.64 1.27 17.61
C LEU A 33 1.20 1.46 18.10
N GLY A 34 0.61 0.47 18.77
CA GLY A 34 -0.78 0.52 19.24
C GLY A 34 -1.81 0.49 18.10
N ILE A 35 -1.51 -0.21 17.00
CA ILE A 35 -2.36 -0.33 15.81
C ILE A 35 -3.16 -1.64 15.89
N GLY A 36 -4.48 -1.54 15.71
CA GLY A 36 -5.40 -2.67 15.59
C GLY A 36 -5.69 -3.07 14.14
N GLU A 37 -6.36 -4.21 13.96
CA GLU A 37 -6.88 -4.62 12.64
C GLU A 37 -7.88 -3.56 12.14
N ASP A 38 -7.85 -3.28 10.83
CA ASP A 38 -8.68 -2.29 10.13
C ASP A 38 -8.49 -0.82 10.55
N ASP A 39 -7.61 -0.52 11.51
CA ASP A 39 -7.28 0.86 11.87
C ASP A 39 -6.73 1.63 10.66
N ARG A 40 -7.11 2.91 10.55
CA ARG A 40 -6.59 3.79 9.49
C ARG A 40 -5.17 4.21 9.83
N VAL A 41 -4.19 3.67 9.11
CA VAL A 41 -2.77 3.95 9.30
C VAL A 41 -2.28 4.91 8.22
N GLU A 42 -1.64 6.00 8.64
CA GLU A 42 -0.90 6.88 7.74
C GLU A 42 0.51 6.33 7.52
N VAL A 43 0.83 6.02 6.26
CA VAL A 43 2.20 5.76 5.79
C VAL A 43 2.69 7.04 5.13
N ALA A 44 3.80 7.59 5.61
CA ALA A 44 4.33 8.87 5.13
C ALA A 44 5.80 8.76 4.73
N SER A 45 6.18 9.54 3.72
CA SER A 45 7.57 9.76 3.31
C SER A 45 7.78 11.24 2.98
N ARG A 46 9.01 11.62 2.61
CA ARG A 46 9.31 12.99 2.16
C ARG A 46 8.48 13.46 0.95
N ARG A 47 7.90 12.53 0.18
CA ARG A 47 7.12 12.85 -1.02
C ARG A 47 5.62 13.02 -0.77
N GLY A 48 5.10 12.44 0.30
CA GLY A 48 3.66 12.44 0.55
C GLY A 48 3.23 11.38 1.54
N ARG A 49 1.95 11.03 1.49
CA ARG A 49 1.32 10.06 2.39
C ARG A 49 0.28 9.19 1.69
N ALA A 50 0.02 8.03 2.29
CA ALA A 50 -1.14 7.18 2.02
C ALA A 50 -1.83 6.82 3.35
N VAL A 51 -3.15 6.71 3.35
CA VAL A 51 -3.94 6.35 4.55
C VAL A 51 -4.75 5.09 4.25
N LEU A 52 -4.28 3.96 4.76
CA LEU A 52 -4.76 2.62 4.41
C LEU A 52 -5.21 1.87 5.67
N PRO A 53 -6.25 1.02 5.60
CA PRO A 53 -6.60 0.17 6.73
C PRO A 53 -5.49 -0.85 7.00
N ALA A 54 -5.17 -1.06 8.28
CA ALA A 54 -4.19 -2.03 8.70
C ALA A 54 -4.70 -3.46 8.50
N ARG A 55 -3.81 -4.33 8.05
CA ARG A 55 -3.96 -5.78 8.07
C ARG A 55 -2.83 -6.37 8.87
N ILE A 56 -3.12 -6.90 10.05
CA ILE A 56 -2.10 -7.47 10.93
C ILE A 56 -1.79 -8.89 10.47
N THR A 57 -0.54 -9.13 10.09
CA THR A 57 -0.13 -10.44 9.57
C THR A 57 1.36 -10.71 9.73
N ASP A 58 1.72 -11.95 10.03
CA ASP A 58 3.09 -12.45 10.09
C ASP A 58 3.69 -12.78 8.70
N ARG A 59 2.96 -12.47 7.62
CA ARG A 59 3.42 -12.66 6.23
C ARG A 59 4.47 -11.64 5.80
N VAL A 60 4.48 -10.47 6.43
CA VAL A 60 5.52 -9.43 6.27
C VAL A 60 6.51 -9.53 7.43
N ARG A 61 7.77 -9.17 7.22
CA ARG A 61 8.77 -9.20 8.29
C ARG A 61 8.57 -8.01 9.23
N ALA A 62 8.91 -8.18 10.51
CA ALA A 62 8.98 -7.05 11.43
C ALA A 62 9.94 -5.96 10.90
N GLY A 63 9.52 -4.70 11.02
CA GLY A 63 10.18 -3.52 10.46
C GLY A 63 9.87 -3.25 8.98
N GLU A 64 9.09 -4.10 8.32
CA GLU A 64 8.65 -3.95 6.93
C GLU A 64 7.12 -3.83 6.85
N CYS A 65 6.63 -3.16 5.81
CA CYS A 65 5.21 -3.10 5.48
C CYS A 65 4.99 -3.42 4.01
N PHE A 66 3.82 -3.97 3.68
CA PHE A 66 3.43 -4.19 2.29
C PHE A 66 2.08 -3.53 2.01
N ALA A 67 2.01 -2.77 0.91
CA ALA A 67 0.74 -2.23 0.44
C ALA A 67 0.63 -2.40 -1.08
N PRO A 68 -0.52 -2.90 -1.59
CA PRO A 68 -0.77 -3.01 -3.01
C PRO A 68 -0.98 -1.63 -3.67
N PHE A 69 -0.40 -1.47 -4.86
CA PHE A 69 -0.43 -0.23 -5.66
C PHE A 69 -1.68 -0.05 -6.55
N HIS A 70 -2.75 -0.76 -6.23
CA HIS A 70 -3.89 -0.87 -7.14
C HIS A 70 -4.83 0.35 -7.11
N TRP A 71 -4.97 0.99 -5.95
CA TRP A 71 -5.87 2.12 -5.73
C TRP A 71 -5.19 3.46 -6.03
N ASN A 72 -6.02 4.46 -6.33
CA ASN A 72 -5.62 5.82 -6.71
C ASN A 72 -6.77 6.79 -6.42
N ASP A 73 -6.59 8.06 -6.79
CA ASP A 73 -7.49 9.17 -6.48
C ASP A 73 -8.93 8.98 -7.01
N LEU A 74 -9.15 8.09 -7.99
CA LEU A 74 -10.51 7.75 -8.45
C LEU A 74 -11.31 6.93 -7.42
N PHE A 75 -10.63 6.33 -6.43
CA PHE A 75 -11.23 5.45 -5.43
C PHE A 75 -11.31 6.10 -4.04
N GLY A 76 -10.64 7.24 -3.85
CA GLY A 76 -10.60 7.97 -2.58
C GLY A 76 -9.29 8.72 -2.39
N GLU A 77 -9.30 9.65 -1.44
CA GLU A 77 -8.12 10.45 -1.08
C GLU A 77 -7.07 9.59 -0.35
N TYR A 78 -5.79 9.80 -0.65
CA TYR A 78 -4.65 9.12 -0.02
C TYR A 78 -4.65 7.58 -0.13
N LEU A 79 -5.28 7.00 -1.16
CA LEU A 79 -5.29 5.54 -1.35
C LEU A 79 -4.13 5.01 -2.22
N GLY A 80 -3.42 5.89 -2.91
CA GLY A 80 -2.31 5.51 -3.79
C GLY A 80 -0.99 5.37 -3.05
N VAL A 81 -0.54 4.14 -2.78
CA VAL A 81 0.76 3.89 -2.10
C VAL A 81 1.96 4.49 -2.85
N ASN A 82 1.90 4.66 -4.16
CA ASN A 82 2.98 5.30 -4.92
C ASN A 82 3.17 6.80 -4.55
N ALA A 83 2.26 7.39 -3.77
CA ALA A 83 2.47 8.72 -3.18
C ALA A 83 3.66 8.75 -2.19
N VAL A 84 4.03 7.59 -1.60
CA VAL A 84 5.17 7.50 -0.67
C VAL A 84 6.46 6.98 -1.32
N THR A 85 6.40 6.42 -2.53
CA THR A 85 7.58 5.86 -3.22
C THR A 85 8.53 6.94 -3.74
N ASN A 86 9.84 6.70 -3.77
CA ASN A 86 10.84 7.66 -4.27
C ASN A 86 10.84 7.76 -5.82
N ASP A 87 11.49 8.78 -6.38
CA ASP A 87 11.58 9.03 -7.84
C ASP A 87 12.90 8.54 -8.45
N ALA A 88 13.71 7.81 -7.67
CA ALA A 88 14.93 7.21 -8.18
C ALA A 88 14.60 6.16 -9.22
N VAL A 89 15.44 6.12 -10.23
CA VAL A 89 15.40 5.15 -11.32
C VAL A 89 16.76 4.49 -11.45
N ASP A 90 16.77 3.20 -11.76
CA ASP A 90 18.00 2.50 -12.10
C ASP A 90 18.62 3.14 -13.38
N PRO A 91 19.91 3.53 -13.37
CA PRO A 91 20.51 4.29 -14.46
C PRO A 91 20.68 3.50 -15.77
N ILE A 92 20.52 2.17 -15.74
CA ILE A 92 20.70 1.32 -16.91
C ILE A 92 19.33 0.99 -17.54
N SER A 93 18.37 0.58 -16.73
CA SER A 93 17.06 0.10 -17.16
C SER A 93 15.96 1.15 -17.10
N PHE A 94 16.19 2.26 -16.38
CA PHE A 94 15.21 3.30 -16.06
C PHE A 94 13.98 2.78 -15.30
N GLN A 95 14.11 1.64 -14.61
CA GLN A 95 13.03 1.11 -13.77
C GLN A 95 12.95 1.89 -12.45
N PRO A 96 11.73 2.23 -11.97
CA PRO A 96 11.54 2.95 -10.73
C PRO A 96 11.76 2.06 -9.51
N GLU A 97 12.24 2.66 -8.41
CA GLU A 97 12.35 1.99 -7.13
C GLU A 97 10.99 1.96 -6.39
N LEU A 98 10.33 0.80 -6.44
CA LEU A 98 9.00 0.59 -5.85
C LEU A 98 8.98 -0.44 -4.71
N LYS A 99 10.12 -1.02 -4.36
CA LYS A 99 10.23 -2.06 -3.33
C LYS A 99 10.83 -1.52 -2.03
N LEU A 100 11.51 -0.39 -2.10
CA LEU A 100 12.07 0.32 -0.95
C LEU A 100 11.74 1.81 -1.03
N CYS A 101 11.14 2.38 0.02
CA CYS A 101 10.85 3.81 0.04
C CYS A 101 10.96 4.44 1.43
N ALA A 102 11.53 5.66 1.43
CA ALA A 102 11.54 6.67 2.49
C ALA A 102 12.01 8.03 1.89
#